data_AF-A0AAW5QVE9-F1
#
_entry.id   AF-A0AAW5QVE9-F1
#
_cell.length_a   1.000
_cell.length_b   1.000
_cell.length_c   1.000
_cell.angle_alpha   90.00
_cell.angle_beta   90.00
_cell.angle_gamma   90.00
#
_symmetry.space_group_name_H-M   'P 1'
#
loop_
_entity.id
_entity.type
_entity.pdbx_description
1 polymer ?
#
loop_
_entity_poly.entity_id
_entity_poly.type
_entity_poly.pdbx_seq_one_letter_code
_entity_poly.pdbx_strand_id
1 'polypeptide(L)'
;MTTRGNAGKGRPKGSRNKTTTALKEAVLEAARLHGSDGNGTDELVGYCRMVAAKDHKAFTSLLGRVLPLSVRGDIEEGGPVSYKVTISFD
;
A
#
# COMPACT_ATOMS: atom_id res chain seq x y z
N MET A 1 -43.80 -15.92 9.95
CA MET A 1 -43.30 -14.62 9.44
C MET A 1 -41.81 -14.78 9.13
N THR A 2 -41.45 -15.15 7.90
CA THR A 2 -40.04 -15.39 7.53
C THR A 2 -39.46 -14.11 6.92
N THR A 3 -38.57 -13.45 7.66
CA THR A 3 -37.89 -12.22 7.25
C THR A 3 -36.98 -12.47 6.05
N ARG A 4 -37.45 -12.14 4.83
CA ARG A 4 -36.63 -12.07 3.61
C ARG A 4 -35.80 -10.76 3.58
N GLY A 5 -35.05 -10.49 4.64
CA GLY A 5 -34.42 -9.17 4.86
C GLY A 5 -33.22 -8.84 3.96
N ASN A 6 -32.66 -9.81 3.23
CA ASN A 6 -31.38 -9.64 2.52
C ASN A 6 -31.35 -10.17 1.07
N ALA A 7 -32.46 -10.67 0.51
CA ALA A 7 -32.49 -11.09 -0.88
C ALA A 7 -32.64 -9.85 -1.79
N GLY A 8 -31.58 -9.48 -2.51
CA GLY A 8 -31.61 -8.40 -3.51
C GLY A 8 -30.82 -7.14 -3.17
N LYS A 9 -30.18 -7.06 -1.99
CA LYS A 9 -29.24 -5.97 -1.71
C LYS A 9 -27.97 -6.21 -2.51
N GLY A 10 -27.86 -5.56 -3.66
CA GLY A 10 -26.66 -5.58 -4.50
C GLY A 10 -25.40 -5.28 -3.69
N ARG A 11 -24.25 -5.76 -4.17
CA ARG A 11 -22.98 -5.64 -3.45
C ARG A 11 -22.73 -4.17 -3.03
N PRO A 12 -22.51 -3.88 -1.73
CA PRO A 12 -22.41 -2.51 -1.25
C PRO A 12 -21.27 -1.76 -1.96
N LYS A 13 -21.56 -0.53 -2.39
CA LYS A 13 -20.62 0.36 -3.08
C LYS A 13 -19.39 0.58 -2.17
N GLY A 14 -18.20 0.28 -2.68
CA GLY A 14 -16.95 0.36 -1.92
C GLY A 14 -16.53 -0.94 -1.22
N SER A 15 -17.30 -2.03 -1.32
CA SER A 15 -16.84 -3.32 -0.79
C SER A 15 -15.58 -3.78 -1.53
N ARG A 16 -14.54 -4.10 -0.75
CA ARG A 16 -13.27 -4.64 -1.27
C ARG A 16 -13.52 -5.97 -1.96
N ASN A 17 -12.90 -6.19 -3.13
CA ASN A 17 -12.94 -7.49 -3.78
C ASN A 17 -12.16 -8.48 -2.89
N LYS A 18 -12.87 -9.46 -2.32
CA LYS A 18 -12.31 -10.39 -1.33
C LYS A 18 -11.12 -11.16 -1.90
N THR A 19 -11.25 -11.64 -3.15
CA THR A 19 -10.20 -12.37 -3.86
C THR A 19 -8.93 -11.52 -4.03
N THR A 20 -9.06 -10.26 -4.42
CA THR A 20 -7.92 -9.35 -4.59
C THR A 20 -7.30 -8.95 -3.25
N THR A 21 -8.08 -8.94 -2.17
CA THR A 21 -7.56 -8.65 -0.81
C THR A 21 -6.73 -9.81 -0.29
N ALA A 22 -7.25 -11.04 -0.38
CA ALA A 22 -6.52 -12.24 0.02
C ALA A 22 -5.21 -12.40 -0.76
N LEU A 23 -5.21 -12.09 -2.07
CA LEU A 23 -3.99 -12.13 -2.87
C LEU A 23 -2.95 -11.10 -2.41
N LYS A 24 -3.37 -9.86 -2.11
CA LYS A 24 -2.47 -8.83 -1.59
C LYS A 24 -1.86 -9.23 -0.26
N GLU A 25 -2.67 -9.77 0.64
CA GLU A 25 -2.22 -10.26 1.95
C GLU A 25 -1.23 -11.42 1.80
N ALA A 26 -1.51 -12.39 0.92
CA ALA A 26 -0.62 -13.50 0.65
C ALA A 26 0.74 -13.04 0.08
N VAL A 27 0.75 -12.05 -0.81
CA VAL A 27 1.99 -11.49 -1.37
C VAL A 27 2.81 -10.75 -0.31
N LEU A 28 2.16 -9.97 0.55
CA LEU A 28 2.83 -9.27 1.65
C LEU A 28 3.42 -10.27 2.66
N GLU A 29 2.68 -11.33 2.97
CA GLU A 29 3.15 -12.37 3.88
C GLU A 29 4.31 -13.17 3.28
N ALA A 30 4.27 -13.50 1.99
CA ALA A 30 5.38 -14.16 1.31
C ALA A 30 6.65 -13.29 1.33
N ALA A 31 6.52 -11.98 1.10
CA ALA A 31 7.65 -11.05 1.19
C ALA A 31 8.19 -10.94 2.63
N ARG A 32 7.32 -10.93 3.64
CA ARG A 32 7.69 -10.95 5.06
C ARG A 32 8.49 -12.20 5.42
N LEU A 33 7.99 -13.38 5.04
CA LEU A 33 8.62 -14.66 5.30
C LEU A 33 9.93 -14.85 4.54
N HIS A 34 10.08 -14.24 3.36
CA HIS A 34 11.32 -14.29 2.61
C HIS A 34 12.44 -13.54 3.36
N GLY A 35 12.20 -12.34 3.88
CA GLY A 35 13.29 -11.57 4.51
C GLY A 35 14.38 -11.17 3.52
N SER A 36 15.54 -10.77 4.04
CA SER A 36 16.71 -10.42 3.21
C SER A 36 17.42 -11.63 2.58
N ASP A 37 17.27 -12.81 3.17
CA ASP A 37 18.08 -14.01 2.89
C ASP A 37 17.27 -15.26 2.49
N GLY A 38 15.94 -15.18 2.51
CA GLY A 38 15.03 -16.31 2.26
C GLY A 38 14.55 -17.02 3.53
N ASN A 39 15.03 -16.65 4.72
CA ASN A 39 14.68 -17.26 6.00
C ASN A 39 13.93 -16.30 6.95
N GLY A 40 13.47 -15.15 6.43
CA GLY A 40 12.72 -14.18 7.22
C GLY A 40 13.60 -13.21 8.01
N THR A 41 14.90 -13.11 7.72
CA THR A 41 15.77 -12.12 8.35
C THR A 41 15.29 -10.70 8.06
N ASP A 42 15.12 -9.91 9.13
CA ASP A 42 14.52 -8.56 9.11
C ASP A 42 13.11 -8.47 8.47
N GLU A 43 12.45 -9.62 8.29
CA GLU A 43 11.09 -9.73 7.76
C GLU A 43 10.87 -8.89 6.47
N LEU A 44 9.79 -8.12 6.40
CA LEU A 44 9.46 -7.29 5.24
C LEU A 44 10.52 -6.20 4.99
N VAL A 45 11.14 -5.67 6.06
CA VAL A 45 12.19 -4.65 5.94
C VAL A 45 13.44 -5.26 5.30
N GLY A 46 13.80 -6.49 5.68
CA GLY A 46 14.88 -7.26 5.09
C GLY A 46 14.66 -7.50 3.60
N TYR A 47 13.43 -7.89 3.22
CA TYR A 47 13.05 -8.04 1.82
C TYR A 47 13.20 -6.72 1.04
N CYS A 48 12.74 -5.59 1.61
CA CYS A 48 12.89 -4.27 1.01
C CYS A 48 14.37 -3.85 0.84
N ARG A 49 15.23 -4.10 1.84
CA ARG A 49 16.67 -3.83 1.73
C ARG A 49 17.33 -4.68 0.64
N MET A 50 16.96 -5.96 0.56
CA MET A 50 17.45 -6.88 -0.48
C MET A 50 17.02 -6.43 -1.88
N VAL A 51 15.77 -6.00 -2.05
CA VAL A 51 15.29 -5.43 -3.33
C VAL A 51 16.02 -4.14 -3.66
N ALA A 52 16.24 -3.25 -2.69
CA ALA A 52 17.00 -2.01 -2.90
C ALA A 52 18.45 -2.27 -3.36
N ALA A 53 19.07 -3.34 -2.87
CA ALA A 53 20.42 -3.74 -3.25
C ALA A 53 20.49 -4.44 -4.63
N LYS A 54 19.50 -5.27 -4.99
CA LYS A 54 19.50 -6.04 -6.25
C LYS A 54 18.92 -5.25 -7.44
N ASP A 55 17.81 -4.55 -7.22
CA ASP A 55 17.12 -3.80 -8.27
C ASP A 55 16.66 -2.44 -7.73
N HIS A 56 17.53 -1.46 -7.92
CA HIS A 56 17.28 -0.08 -7.54
C HIS A 56 16.08 0.53 -8.29
N LYS A 57 15.78 0.09 -9.52
CA LYS A 57 14.63 0.61 -10.29
C LYS A 57 13.30 0.14 -9.69
N ALA A 58 13.23 -1.13 -9.29
CA ALA A 58 12.06 -1.66 -8.60
C ALA A 58 11.82 -0.91 -7.28
N PHE A 59 12.87 -0.70 -6.48
CA PHE A 59 12.75 -0.02 -5.18
C PHE A 59 12.36 1.47 -5.32
N THR A 60 12.96 2.20 -6.25
CA THR A 60 12.63 3.60 -6.52
C THR A 60 11.18 3.77 -7.01
N SER A 61 10.65 2.80 -7.76
CA SER A 61 9.25 2.81 -8.18
C SER A 61 8.27 2.67 -7.00
N LEU A 62 8.64 1.89 -5.97
CA LEU A 62 7.86 1.73 -4.74
C LEU A 62 7.92 3.00 -3.90
N LEU A 63 9.11 3.60 -3.77
CA LEU A 63 9.29 4.90 -3.11
C LEU A 63 8.39 5.95 -3.77
N GLY A 64 8.35 6.03 -5.10
CA GLY A 64 7.45 6.96 -5.81
C GLY A 64 5.96 6.78 -5.52
N ARG A 65 5.51 5.58 -5.11
CA ARG A 65 4.11 5.30 -4.72
C ARG A 65 3.83 5.54 -3.23
N VAL A 66 4.83 5.36 -2.38
CA VAL A 66 4.75 5.63 -0.92
C VAL A 66 4.91 7.12 -0.64
N LEU A 67 5.70 7.82 -1.47
CA LEU A 67 5.74 9.26 -1.46
C LEU A 67 4.32 9.79 -1.75
N PRO A 68 3.79 10.70 -0.93
CA PRO A 68 2.48 11.27 -1.16
C PRO A 68 2.45 12.03 -2.50
N LEU A 69 1.90 11.42 -3.54
CA LEU A 69 1.62 12.09 -4.82
C LEU A 69 0.34 12.94 -4.74
N SER A 70 -0.50 12.71 -3.72
CA SER A 70 -1.74 13.44 -3.48
C SER A 70 -1.58 14.32 -2.24
N VAL A 71 -1.09 15.54 -2.43
CA VAL A 71 -1.27 16.60 -1.45
C VAL A 71 -2.75 17.00 -1.52
N ARG A 72 -3.55 16.45 -0.62
CA ARG A 72 -4.91 16.94 -0.37
C ARG A 72 -4.74 18.20 0.46
N GLY A 73 -4.55 19.34 -0.20
CA GLY A 73 -4.64 20.63 0.47
C GLY A 73 -6.05 20.79 1.00
N ASP A 74 -6.21 21.05 2.29
CA ASP A 74 -7.45 21.62 2.80
C ASP A 74 -7.55 23.04 2.22
N ILE A 75 -8.17 23.14 1.06
CA ILE A 75 -8.50 24.40 0.42
C ILE A 75 -9.69 24.98 1.18
N GLU A 76 -9.44 25.95 2.05
CA GLU A 76 -10.37 27.08 2.17
C GLU A 76 -10.25 27.86 0.84
N GLU A 77 -11.33 27.88 0.08
CA GLU A 77 -11.56 28.61 -1.18
C GLU A 77 -10.32 29.10 -1.97
N GLY A 78 -9.89 28.31 -2.97
CA GLY A 78 -9.24 28.86 -4.17
C GLY A 78 -7.81 29.40 -4.07
N GLY A 79 -7.09 29.20 -2.96
CA GLY A 79 -5.69 29.60 -2.83
C GLY A 79 -4.67 28.62 -3.44
N PRO A 80 -3.46 29.06 -3.85
CA PRO A 80 -2.42 28.19 -4.37
C PRO A 80 -1.88 27.26 -3.28
N VAL A 81 -1.94 25.95 -3.53
CA VAL A 81 -1.41 24.92 -2.63
C VAL A 81 0.12 24.97 -2.65
N SER A 82 0.72 25.55 -1.61
CA SER A 82 2.17 25.54 -1.40
C SER A 82 2.54 24.46 -0.39
N TYR A 83 3.30 23.45 -0.81
CA TYR A 83 3.84 22.43 0.10
C TYR A 83 5.37 22.33 -0.04
N LYS A 84 6.07 22.23 1.09
CA LYS A 84 7.52 22.06 1.17
C LYS A 84 7.83 20.67 1.71
N VAL A 85 8.28 19.78 0.83
CA VAL A 85 8.77 18.45 1.23
C VAL A 85 10.26 18.56 1.54
N THR A 86 10.65 18.33 2.79
CA THR A 86 12.06 18.22 3.18
C THR A 86 12.36 16.74 3.39
N ILE A 87 13.19 16.17 2.52
CA ILE A 87 13.65 14.78 2.65
C ILE A 87 15.09 14.84 3.14
N SER A 88 15.29 14.42 4.38
CA SER A 88 16.61 14.22 4.98
C SER A 88 16.95 12.75 4.93
N PHE A 89 18.11 12.43 4.34
CA PHE A 89 18.72 11.11 4.45
C PHE A 89 19.87 11.26 5.45
N ASP A 90 19.87 10.42 6.49
CA ASP A 90 20.98 10.25 7.43
C ASP A 90 22.05 9.32 6.80
#